data_AF-A0A7S0AKZ9-F1
#
_entry.id   AF-A0A7S0AKZ9-F1
#
_cell.length_a   1.000
_cell.length_b   1.000
_cell.length_c   1.000
_cell.angle_alpha   90.00
_cell.angle_beta   90.00
_cell.angle_gamma   90.00
#
_symmetry.space_group_name_H-M   'P 1'
#
loop_
_entity.id
_entity.type
_entity.pdbx_description
1 polymer ?
#
loop_
_entity_poly.entity_id
_entity_poly.type
_entity_poly.pdbx_seq_one_letter_code
_entity_poly.pdbx_strand_id
1 'polypeptide(L)'
;EERWNEFEHWADANSEMVDCRHRRFSIICAVAESITRPPANGQPDPFAVTLKYGSNVNEFDPQKNLTVLALVLSNHVNSEKDTDLWPVFVYLIQHGADPHLKADGSPSAIDALGGPDGRWQYWVDDGVDGKETGWYDFDEDPSDALEVQFQQWLTQMCMEFSSITSVQSGSFCYDIDLARMAQVNTESMKDRRIRRTAKQVSPKRKEEGQVDRTMVDNPNADLDVEAENLANMLTAAARTGMKLAAEAVCDFIP
;
A
#
# COMPACT_ATOMS: atom_id res chain seq x y z
N GLU A 1 -5.44 -19.32 -3.72
CA GLU A 1 -6.62 -18.68 -3.14
C GLU A 1 -6.34 -18.47 -1.67
N GLU A 2 -6.70 -17.31 -1.12
CA GLU A 2 -6.51 -17.02 0.30
C GLU A 2 -7.54 -17.82 1.11
N ARG A 3 -7.07 -18.58 2.11
CA ARG A 3 -7.91 -19.48 2.92
C ARG A 3 -8.03 -18.96 4.35
N TRP A 4 -8.58 -17.75 4.51
CA TRP A 4 -8.61 -17.06 5.82
C TRP A 4 -9.40 -17.81 6.90
N ASN A 5 -10.42 -18.59 6.54
CA ASN A 5 -11.09 -19.51 7.46
C ASN A 5 -10.14 -20.55 8.06
N GLU A 6 -9.29 -21.16 7.23
CA GLU A 6 -8.31 -22.15 7.72
C GLU A 6 -7.20 -21.51 8.54
N PHE A 7 -6.80 -20.29 8.17
CA PHE A 7 -5.88 -19.51 8.97
C PHE A 7 -6.43 -19.22 10.37
N GLU A 8 -7.70 -18.83 10.50
CA GLU A 8 -8.35 -18.63 11.80
C GLU A 8 -8.37 -19.91 12.64
N HIS A 9 -8.80 -21.05 12.06
CA HIS A 9 -8.80 -22.33 12.76
C HIS A 9 -7.39 -22.76 13.19
N TRP A 10 -6.38 -22.52 12.35
CA TRP A 10 -4.99 -22.78 12.68
C TRP A 10 -4.50 -21.87 13.81
N ALA A 11 -4.81 -20.57 13.76
CA ALA A 11 -4.42 -19.60 14.79
C ALA A 11 -5.08 -19.92 16.13
N ASP A 12 -6.35 -20.34 16.13
CA ASP A 12 -7.06 -20.81 17.33
C ASP A 12 -6.39 -22.05 17.95
N ALA A 13 -5.87 -22.97 17.12
CA ALA A 13 -5.17 -24.16 17.59
C ALA A 13 -3.69 -23.93 17.96
N ASN A 14 -3.08 -22.83 17.52
CA ASN A 14 -1.64 -22.54 17.67
C ASN A 14 -1.41 -21.09 18.15
N SER A 15 -2.24 -20.61 19.09
CA SER A 15 -2.26 -19.20 19.51
C SER A 15 -0.90 -18.66 19.96
N GLU A 16 -0.07 -19.49 20.59
CA GLU A 16 1.28 -19.17 21.04
C GLU A 16 2.30 -19.02 19.91
N MET A 17 1.97 -19.49 18.70
CA MET A 17 2.77 -19.27 17.49
C MET A 17 2.46 -17.94 16.80
N VAL A 18 1.30 -17.35 17.09
CA VAL A 18 0.86 -16.07 16.50
C VAL A 18 1.51 -14.87 17.20
N ASP A 19 1.76 -14.96 18.51
CA ASP A 19 2.59 -13.98 19.22
C ASP A 19 4.07 -14.18 18.88
N CYS A 20 4.59 -13.25 18.07
CA CYS A 20 5.92 -13.30 17.52
C CYS A 20 6.96 -12.46 18.28
N ARG A 21 6.61 -11.84 19.42
CA ARG A 21 7.50 -10.91 20.16
C ARG A 21 8.86 -11.49 20.56
N HIS A 22 8.96 -12.82 20.66
CA HIS A 22 10.19 -13.53 21.01
C HIS A 22 10.71 -14.44 19.89
N ARG A 23 10.18 -14.31 18.66
CA ARG A 23 10.46 -15.20 17.53
C ARG A 23 11.27 -14.46 16.46
N ARG A 24 11.88 -15.23 15.55
CA ARG A 24 12.65 -14.72 14.40
C ARG A 24 11.82 -14.51 13.14
N PHE A 25 10.51 -14.70 13.24
CA PHE A 25 9.55 -14.50 12.16
C PHE A 25 8.35 -13.74 12.72
N SER A 26 7.60 -13.09 11.84
CA SER A 26 6.38 -12.35 12.17
C SER A 26 5.21 -12.90 11.34
N ILE A 27 4.21 -13.49 12.01
CA ILE A 27 3.00 -14.00 11.33
C ILE A 27 2.21 -12.85 10.71
N ILE A 28 2.11 -11.72 11.41
CA ILE A 28 1.38 -10.55 10.91
C ILE A 28 2.05 -9.93 9.67
N CYS A 29 3.39 -9.94 9.59
CA CYS A 29 4.10 -9.58 8.35
C CYS A 29 3.85 -10.59 7.22
N ALA A 30 3.83 -11.89 7.52
CA ALA A 30 3.52 -12.92 6.52
C ALA A 30 2.10 -12.78 5.97
N VAL A 31 1.12 -12.41 6.83
CA VAL A 31 -0.24 -12.06 6.41
C VAL A 31 -0.22 -10.82 5.50
N ALA A 32 0.47 -9.75 5.89
CA ALA A 32 0.59 -8.53 5.09
C ALA A 32 1.22 -8.75 3.71
N GLU A 33 2.20 -9.63 3.62
CA GLU A 33 2.79 -10.01 2.34
C GLU A 33 1.83 -10.84 1.48
N SER A 34 1.04 -11.70 2.11
CA SER A 34 0.17 -12.65 1.43
C SER A 34 -1.17 -12.08 0.98
N ILE A 35 -1.64 -11.00 1.61
CA ILE A 35 -2.93 -10.41 1.29
C ILE A 35 -2.91 -9.69 -0.05
N THR A 36 -3.84 -10.09 -0.92
CA THR A 36 -4.01 -9.58 -2.29
C THR A 36 -5.37 -8.92 -2.51
N ARG A 37 -6.25 -8.94 -1.52
CA ARG A 37 -7.53 -8.23 -1.51
C ARG A 37 -8.03 -8.08 -0.07
N PRO A 38 -8.90 -7.10 0.24
CA PRO A 38 -9.59 -7.07 1.52
C PRO A 38 -10.38 -8.37 1.74
N PRO A 39 -10.48 -8.87 2.99
CA PRO A 39 -11.29 -10.05 3.30
C PRO A 39 -12.73 -9.88 2.79
N ALA A 40 -13.28 -10.92 2.16
CA ALA A 40 -14.65 -10.87 1.68
C ALA A 40 -15.64 -10.84 2.86
N ASN A 41 -16.83 -10.26 2.64
CA ASN A 41 -17.88 -10.23 3.66
C ASN A 41 -18.16 -11.64 4.23
N GLY A 42 -18.06 -11.75 5.56
CA GLY A 42 -18.27 -13.00 6.28
C GLY A 42 -17.05 -13.93 6.34
N GLN A 43 -15.92 -13.58 5.72
CA GLN A 43 -14.64 -14.24 6.01
C GLN A 43 -13.95 -13.56 7.19
N PRO A 44 -13.16 -14.32 7.99
CA PRO A 44 -12.32 -13.76 9.03
C PRO A 44 -11.32 -12.77 8.43
N ASP A 45 -11.14 -11.64 9.11
CA ASP A 45 -10.04 -10.73 8.81
C ASP A 45 -8.74 -11.31 9.41
N PRO A 46 -7.74 -11.66 8.58
CA PRO A 46 -6.52 -12.29 9.07
C PRO A 46 -5.72 -11.37 9.99
N PHE A 47 -5.82 -10.04 9.84
CA PHE A 47 -5.20 -9.12 10.79
C PHE A 47 -5.93 -9.14 12.12
N ALA A 48 -7.26 -9.12 12.13
CA ALA A 48 -8.04 -9.26 13.36
C ALA A 48 -7.69 -10.55 14.11
N VAL A 49 -7.50 -11.66 13.38
CA VAL A 49 -7.06 -12.94 13.95
C VAL A 49 -5.67 -12.82 14.57
N THR A 50 -4.69 -12.21 13.88
CA THR A 50 -3.34 -12.03 14.46
C THR A 50 -3.34 -11.13 15.69
N LEU A 51 -4.08 -10.02 15.65
CA LEU A 51 -4.19 -9.07 16.76
C LEU A 51 -4.89 -9.69 17.98
N LYS A 52 -5.91 -10.52 17.77
CA LYS A 52 -6.59 -11.30 18.83
C LYS A 52 -5.59 -12.13 19.64
N TYR A 53 -4.53 -12.62 19.02
CA TYR A 53 -3.50 -13.46 19.65
C TYR A 53 -2.22 -12.71 20.02
N GLY A 54 -2.26 -11.37 20.02
CA GLY A 54 -1.19 -10.55 20.60
C GLY A 54 -0.05 -10.19 19.65
N SER A 55 -0.20 -10.42 18.34
CA SER A 55 0.71 -9.82 17.35
C SER A 55 0.70 -8.29 17.48
N ASN A 56 1.84 -7.66 17.23
CA ASN A 56 1.96 -6.21 17.23
C ASN A 56 1.87 -5.68 15.79
N VAL A 57 0.92 -4.77 15.54
CA VAL A 57 0.69 -4.16 14.23
C VAL A 57 1.88 -3.35 13.70
N ASN A 58 2.79 -2.95 14.60
CA ASN A 58 4.03 -2.24 14.30
C ASN A 58 5.25 -3.17 14.23
N GLU A 59 5.06 -4.48 14.05
CA GLU A 59 6.16 -5.42 13.80
C GLU A 59 6.89 -5.12 12.50
N PHE A 60 8.17 -5.50 12.48
CA PHE A 60 9.03 -5.44 11.30
C PHE A 60 9.24 -6.84 10.75
N ASP A 61 9.18 -6.95 9.43
CA ASP A 61 9.63 -8.14 8.73
C ASP A 61 11.16 -8.28 8.85
N PRO A 62 11.70 -9.37 9.43
CA PRO A 62 13.14 -9.52 9.64
C PRO A 62 13.98 -9.62 8.36
N GLN A 63 13.37 -9.94 7.22
CA GLN A 63 14.08 -10.13 5.95
C GLN A 63 14.04 -8.87 5.09
N LYS A 64 12.86 -8.25 5.00
CA LYS A 64 12.61 -7.05 4.18
C LYS A 64 12.84 -5.76 4.94
N ASN A 65 12.89 -5.81 6.26
CA ASN A 65 13.06 -4.66 7.13
C ASN A 65 11.94 -3.61 6.96
N LEU A 66 10.74 -4.05 6.61
CA LEU A 66 9.54 -3.22 6.43
C LEU A 66 8.55 -3.47 7.56
N THR A 67 7.76 -2.45 7.91
CA THR A 67 6.63 -2.62 8.82
C THR A 67 5.48 -3.37 8.14
N VAL A 68 4.57 -3.95 8.93
CA VAL A 68 3.31 -4.53 8.44
C VAL A 68 2.58 -3.58 7.48
N LEU A 69 2.48 -2.30 7.86
CA LEU A 69 1.77 -1.30 7.08
C LEU A 69 2.50 -0.96 5.76
N ALA A 70 3.83 -0.86 5.80
CA ALA A 70 4.63 -0.63 4.59
C ALA A 70 4.57 -1.82 3.62
N LEU A 71 4.46 -3.06 4.12
CA LEU A 71 4.26 -4.26 3.30
C LEU A 71 2.91 -4.22 2.56
N VAL A 72 1.81 -3.99 3.29
CA VAL A 72 0.46 -3.89 2.68
C VAL A 72 0.45 -2.81 1.61
N LEU A 73 1.04 -1.66 1.90
CA LEU A 73 1.02 -0.56 0.96
C LEU A 73 1.94 -0.80 -0.26
N SER A 74 3.10 -1.43 -0.06
CA SER A 74 3.96 -1.85 -1.17
C SER A 74 3.20 -2.80 -2.10
N ASN A 75 2.40 -3.72 -1.55
CA ASN A 75 1.54 -4.61 -2.34
C ASN A 75 0.42 -3.84 -3.05
N HIS A 76 -0.17 -2.82 -2.41
CA HIS A 76 -1.20 -1.98 -3.01
C HIS A 76 -0.65 -1.18 -4.21
N VAL A 77 0.46 -0.48 -4.01
CA VAL A 77 1.03 0.45 -5.01
C VAL A 77 1.66 -0.30 -6.18
N ASN A 78 2.28 -1.45 -5.94
CA ASN A 78 2.92 -2.26 -6.99
C ASN A 78 1.97 -3.25 -7.67
N SER A 79 0.69 -3.30 -7.29
CA SER A 79 -0.23 -4.24 -7.93
C SER A 79 -0.51 -3.82 -9.36
N GLU A 80 -0.15 -4.68 -10.32
CA GLU A 80 -0.59 -4.55 -11.73
C GLU A 80 -2.10 -4.81 -11.89
N LYS A 81 -2.72 -5.44 -10.88
CA LYS A 81 -4.17 -5.72 -10.82
C LYS A 81 -4.85 -4.60 -10.05
N ASP A 82 -6.14 -4.37 -10.30
CA ASP A 82 -6.99 -3.39 -9.57
C ASP A 82 -7.25 -3.86 -8.13
N THR A 83 -6.17 -4.03 -7.38
CA THR A 83 -6.09 -4.54 -6.02
C THR A 83 -6.17 -3.35 -5.07
N ASP A 84 -7.35 -3.12 -4.55
CA ASP A 84 -7.57 -2.08 -3.57
C ASP A 84 -7.37 -2.62 -2.15
N LEU A 85 -6.15 -2.48 -1.61
CA LEU A 85 -5.85 -2.81 -0.21
C LEU A 85 -5.98 -1.60 0.71
N TRP A 86 -6.50 -0.47 0.24
CA TRP A 86 -6.71 0.70 1.10
C TRP A 86 -7.58 0.39 2.33
N PRO A 87 -8.67 -0.41 2.23
CA PRO A 87 -9.43 -0.79 3.42
C PRO A 87 -8.59 -1.52 4.48
N VAL A 88 -7.62 -2.32 4.06
CA VAL A 88 -6.68 -3.02 4.95
C VAL A 88 -5.72 -2.01 5.61
N PHE A 89 -5.20 -1.05 4.84
CA PHE A 89 -4.36 0.03 5.35
C PHE A 89 -5.08 0.84 6.44
N VAL A 90 -6.34 1.23 6.19
CA VAL A 90 -7.18 1.94 7.16
C VAL A 90 -7.42 1.11 8.41
N TYR A 91 -7.76 -0.18 8.24
CA TYR A 91 -7.97 -1.09 9.37
C TYR A 91 -6.74 -1.15 10.28
N LEU A 92 -5.53 -1.28 9.71
CA LEU A 92 -4.29 -1.34 10.47
C LEU A 92 -4.03 -0.05 11.26
N ILE A 93 -4.24 1.12 10.65
CA ILE A 93 -4.10 2.42 11.35
C ILE A 93 -5.10 2.52 12.51
N GLN A 94 -6.35 2.13 12.31
CA GLN A 94 -7.37 2.12 13.37
C GLN A 94 -6.99 1.20 14.54
N HIS A 95 -6.13 0.21 14.30
CA HIS A 95 -5.60 -0.70 15.31
C HIS A 95 -4.19 -0.30 15.81
N GLY A 96 -3.76 0.93 15.54
CA GLY A 96 -2.55 1.52 16.11
C GLY A 96 -1.29 1.37 15.25
N ALA A 97 -1.42 1.03 13.96
CA ALA A 97 -0.29 1.06 13.05
C ALA A 97 0.17 2.51 12.84
N ASP A 98 1.47 2.75 13.00
CA ASP A 98 2.08 4.05 12.75
C ASP A 98 2.54 4.13 11.28
N PRO A 99 1.94 5.00 10.46
CA PRO A 99 2.28 5.14 9.05
C PRO A 99 3.67 5.76 8.82
N HIS A 100 4.24 6.43 9.81
CA HIS A 100 5.57 7.03 9.77
C HIS A 100 6.66 6.10 10.31
N LEU A 101 6.28 5.00 10.98
CA LEU A 101 7.24 4.03 11.49
C LEU A 101 8.01 3.37 10.35
N LYS A 102 9.32 3.33 10.51
CA LYS A 102 10.26 2.66 9.60
C LYS A 102 11.47 2.13 10.33
N ALA A 103 12.05 1.09 9.77
CA ALA A 103 13.35 0.61 10.19
C ALA A 103 14.46 1.47 9.58
N ASP A 104 15.68 1.35 10.11
CA ASP A 104 16.83 2.04 9.54
C ASP A 104 17.03 1.63 8.08
N GLY A 105 17.26 2.62 7.22
CA GLY A 105 17.45 2.44 5.77
C GLY A 105 16.22 1.97 4.97
N SER A 106 15.03 1.84 5.57
CA SER A 106 13.83 1.34 4.87
C SER A 106 12.73 2.41 4.76
N PRO A 107 11.88 2.38 3.72
CA PRO A 107 10.78 3.34 3.60
C PRO A 107 9.68 3.05 4.63
N SER A 108 9.06 4.12 5.14
CA SER A 108 7.78 4.04 5.84
C SER A 108 6.62 3.82 4.86
N ALA A 109 5.41 3.61 5.38
CA ALA A 109 4.23 3.57 4.53
C ALA A 109 3.99 4.95 3.86
N ILE A 110 4.21 6.06 4.57
CA ILE A 110 4.09 7.39 3.95
C ILE A 110 5.12 7.61 2.85
N ASP A 111 6.35 7.10 3.01
CA ASP A 111 7.37 7.19 1.96
C ASP A 111 6.91 6.44 0.69
N ALA A 112 6.27 5.27 0.83
CA ALA A 112 5.69 4.54 -0.30
C ALA A 112 4.51 5.27 -0.99
N LEU A 113 3.78 6.12 -0.26
CA LEU A 113 2.81 7.05 -0.85
C LEU A 113 3.44 8.29 -1.51
N GLY A 114 4.77 8.40 -1.57
CA GLY A 114 5.49 9.54 -2.13
C GLY A 114 6.15 10.46 -1.10
N GLY A 115 6.06 10.13 0.19
CA GLY A 115 6.63 10.98 1.25
C GLY A 115 6.03 12.39 1.20
N PRO A 116 6.83 13.44 1.44
CA PRO A 116 6.37 14.84 1.35
C PRO A 116 6.03 15.28 -0.08
N ASP A 117 6.49 14.56 -1.11
CA ASP A 117 6.29 14.87 -2.53
C ASP A 117 5.14 14.04 -3.16
N GLY A 118 4.26 13.48 -2.33
CA GLY A 118 3.10 12.72 -2.79
C GLY A 118 2.15 13.58 -3.62
N ARG A 119 1.49 12.96 -4.60
CA ARG A 119 0.48 13.62 -5.45
C ARG A 119 -0.87 12.97 -5.31
N TRP A 120 -1.90 13.81 -5.28
CA TRP A 120 -3.28 13.39 -5.30
C TRP A 120 -3.77 13.26 -6.73
N GLN A 121 -4.51 12.20 -7.00
CA GLN A 121 -5.13 11.92 -8.29
C GLN A 121 -6.59 11.50 -8.12
N TYR A 122 -7.41 11.78 -9.13
CA TYR A 122 -8.79 11.30 -9.21
C TYR A 122 -9.01 10.50 -10.50
N TRP A 123 -9.90 9.51 -10.45
CA TRP A 123 -10.23 8.66 -11.58
C TRP A 123 -11.36 9.25 -12.42
N VAL A 124 -11.18 9.22 -13.73
CA VAL A 124 -12.20 9.61 -14.72
C VAL A 124 -12.47 8.43 -15.63
N ASP A 125 -13.74 8.10 -15.84
CA ASP A 125 -14.18 7.04 -16.76
C ASP A 125 -15.46 7.41 -17.55
N ASP A 126 -16.06 8.57 -17.27
CA ASP A 126 -17.31 9.02 -17.85
C ASP A 126 -17.14 9.93 -19.08
N GLY A 127 -15.90 10.12 -19.56
CA GLY A 127 -15.60 10.95 -20.72
C GLY A 127 -15.85 12.45 -20.51
N VAL A 128 -15.91 12.90 -19.24
CA VAL A 128 -16.17 14.32 -18.92
C VAL A 128 -15.14 15.22 -19.59
N ASP A 129 -15.62 16.30 -20.23
CA ASP A 129 -14.79 17.27 -20.96
C ASP A 129 -13.86 16.66 -22.02
N GLY A 130 -14.20 15.48 -22.56
CA GLY A 130 -13.39 14.77 -23.55
C GLY A 130 -12.13 14.12 -22.96
N LYS A 131 -12.03 14.00 -21.62
CA LYS A 131 -10.96 13.26 -20.96
C LYS A 131 -11.07 11.77 -21.27
N GLU A 132 -9.93 11.15 -21.49
CA GLU A 132 -9.83 9.70 -21.61
C GLU A 132 -10.05 9.04 -20.23
N THR A 133 -10.33 7.75 -20.24
CA THR A 133 -10.42 6.98 -18.99
C THR A 133 -9.04 6.90 -18.34
N GLY A 134 -8.88 7.40 -17.12
CA GLY A 134 -7.58 7.44 -16.45
C GLY A 134 -7.54 8.20 -15.13
N TRP A 135 -6.35 8.17 -14.51
CA TRP A 135 -6.03 8.97 -13.33
C TRP A 135 -5.53 10.35 -13.75
N TYR A 136 -6.07 11.40 -13.13
CA TYR A 136 -5.70 12.79 -13.37
C TYR A 136 -5.23 13.43 -12.07
N ASP A 137 -4.18 14.25 -12.15
CA ASP A 137 -3.68 15.01 -10.99
C ASP A 137 -4.72 16.05 -10.56
N PHE A 138 -4.85 16.26 -9.25
CA PHE A 138 -5.53 17.43 -8.71
C PHE A 138 -4.74 18.71 -9.07
N ASP A 139 -5.45 19.83 -9.15
CA ASP A 139 -4.80 21.14 -9.19
C ASP A 139 -4.02 21.39 -7.88
N GLU A 140 -3.05 22.30 -7.91
CA GLU A 140 -2.13 22.59 -6.79
C GLU A 140 -2.88 22.95 -5.50
N ASP A 141 -3.78 23.94 -5.54
CA ASP A 141 -4.52 24.39 -4.35
C ASP A 141 -5.38 23.27 -3.69
N PRO A 142 -6.23 22.52 -4.42
CA PRO A 142 -6.92 21.35 -3.86
C PRO A 142 -5.98 20.26 -3.36
N SER A 143 -4.87 20.00 -4.05
CA SER A 143 -3.91 18.97 -3.66
C SER A 143 -3.25 19.31 -2.32
N ASP A 144 -2.85 20.56 -2.12
CA ASP A 144 -2.24 21.03 -0.87
C ASP A 144 -3.24 20.98 0.30
N ALA A 145 -4.48 21.41 0.06
CA ALA A 145 -5.54 21.34 1.07
C ALA A 145 -5.84 19.89 1.48
N LEU A 146 -5.91 18.99 0.49
CA LEU A 146 -6.14 17.56 0.73
C LEU A 146 -4.97 16.91 1.45
N GLU A 147 -3.73 17.30 1.16
CA GLU A 147 -2.56 16.80 1.85
C GLU A 147 -2.56 17.17 3.33
N VAL A 148 -2.88 18.43 3.67
CA VAL A 148 -2.99 18.86 5.07
C VAL A 148 -4.04 18.04 5.81
N GLN A 149 -5.20 17.83 5.19
CA GLN A 149 -6.29 17.05 5.77
C GLN A 149 -5.93 15.57 5.92
N PHE A 150 -5.19 15.00 4.97
CA PHE A 150 -4.69 13.65 5.05
C PHE A 150 -3.71 13.46 6.21
N GLN A 151 -2.72 14.35 6.37
CA GLN A 151 -1.78 14.29 7.49
C GLN A 151 -2.50 14.46 8.85
N GLN A 152 -3.47 15.37 8.93
CA GLN A 152 -4.31 15.53 10.12
C GLN A 152 -5.10 14.25 10.41
N TRP A 153 -5.73 13.67 9.38
CA TRP A 153 -6.50 12.44 9.53
C TRP A 153 -5.63 11.28 10.01
N LEU A 154 -4.45 11.07 9.43
CA LEU A 154 -3.51 10.02 9.86
C LEU A 154 -3.12 10.15 11.34
N THR A 155 -2.89 11.37 11.83
CA THR A 155 -2.54 11.63 13.24
C THR A 155 -3.75 11.51 14.18
N GLN A 156 -4.97 11.69 13.67
CA GLN A 156 -6.21 11.76 14.45
C GLN A 156 -7.09 10.50 14.34
N MET A 157 -6.71 9.49 13.54
CA MET A 157 -7.47 8.24 13.40
C MET A 157 -7.70 7.49 14.72
N CYS A 158 -6.98 7.85 15.77
CA CYS A 158 -7.19 7.34 17.14
C CYS A 158 -8.36 8.00 17.89
N MET A 159 -9.07 9.01 17.32
CA MET A 159 -10.03 9.87 18.05
C MET A 159 -11.37 10.15 17.33
N GLU A 160 -11.94 9.21 16.58
CA GLU A 160 -13.30 9.33 15.97
C GLU A 160 -13.49 10.51 14.99
N PHE A 161 -12.43 11.07 14.42
CA PHE A 161 -12.56 12.13 13.43
C PHE A 161 -13.14 11.62 12.10
N SER A 162 -14.01 12.45 11.51
CA SER A 162 -14.58 12.22 10.18
C SER A 162 -13.46 12.12 9.14
N SER A 163 -13.43 11.02 8.39
CA SER A 163 -12.62 10.91 7.17
C SER A 163 -13.13 11.80 6.04
N ILE A 164 -14.30 12.43 6.24
CA ILE A 164 -14.98 13.28 5.27
C ILE A 164 -14.58 14.74 5.48
N THR A 165 -14.19 15.39 4.40
CA THR A 165 -13.78 16.80 4.35
C THR A 165 -14.23 17.43 3.02
N SER A 166 -14.52 18.73 2.99
CA SER A 166 -14.92 19.41 1.75
C SER A 166 -13.77 20.22 1.15
N VAL A 167 -13.55 20.06 -0.15
CA VAL A 167 -12.51 20.76 -0.92
C VAL A 167 -13.15 21.47 -2.12
N GLN A 168 -12.79 22.72 -2.34
CA GLN A 168 -13.19 23.48 -3.52
C GLN A 168 -12.13 23.37 -4.61
N SER A 169 -12.55 23.10 -5.84
CA SER A 169 -11.70 23.14 -7.04
C SER A 169 -12.45 23.88 -8.14
N GLY A 170 -11.94 25.07 -8.48
CA GLY A 170 -12.61 26.01 -9.38
C GLY A 170 -14.00 26.40 -8.87
N SER A 171 -15.02 26.15 -9.69
CA SER A 171 -16.43 26.42 -9.36
C SER A 171 -17.14 25.26 -8.67
N PHE A 172 -16.47 24.12 -8.45
CA PHE A 172 -17.08 22.93 -7.88
C PHE A 172 -16.62 22.70 -6.44
N CYS A 173 -17.50 22.12 -5.64
CA CYS A 173 -17.21 21.65 -4.29
C CYS A 173 -17.32 20.12 -4.25
N TYR A 174 -16.41 19.48 -3.53
CA TYR A 174 -16.33 18.04 -3.40
C TYR A 174 -16.25 17.64 -1.93
N ASP A 175 -17.01 16.63 -1.54
CA ASP A 175 -16.80 15.91 -0.29
C ASP A 175 -15.82 14.77 -0.54
N ILE A 176 -14.70 14.80 0.15
CA ILE A 176 -13.61 13.82 0.07
C ILE A 176 -13.70 12.89 1.27
N ASP A 177 -13.80 11.60 1.05
CA ASP A 177 -13.73 10.57 2.08
C ASP A 177 -12.37 9.85 2.00
N LEU A 178 -11.47 10.16 2.93
CA LEU A 178 -10.11 9.61 2.99
C LEU A 178 -10.07 8.13 3.41
N ALA A 179 -11.11 7.63 4.09
CA ALA A 179 -11.19 6.22 4.46
C ALA A 179 -11.63 5.37 3.27
N ARG A 180 -12.52 5.89 2.43
CA ARG A 180 -12.98 5.24 1.19
C ARG A 180 -12.12 5.57 -0.03
N MET A 181 -11.22 6.54 0.10
CA MET A 181 -10.48 7.14 -1.02
C MET A 181 -11.42 7.49 -2.17
N ALA A 182 -12.46 8.26 -1.85
CA ALA A 182 -13.48 8.70 -2.79
C ALA A 182 -13.72 10.20 -2.68
N GLN A 183 -14.17 10.80 -3.78
CA GLN A 183 -14.68 12.17 -3.83
C GLN A 183 -16.10 12.16 -4.37
N VAL A 184 -16.96 13.01 -3.85
CA VAL A 184 -18.33 13.21 -4.34
C VAL A 184 -18.53 14.68 -4.65
N ASN A 185 -18.86 14.98 -5.91
CA ASN A 185 -19.25 16.34 -6.28
C ASN A 185 -20.59 16.69 -5.65
N THR A 186 -20.67 17.77 -4.86
CA THR A 186 -21.84 18.07 -4.02
C THR A 186 -23.06 18.57 -4.80
N GLU A 187 -22.88 19.01 -6.06
CA GLU A 187 -23.97 19.46 -6.92
C GLU A 187 -24.52 18.33 -7.78
N SER A 188 -23.63 17.59 -8.45
CA SER A 188 -24.00 16.52 -9.38
C SER A 188 -24.12 15.14 -8.73
N MET A 189 -23.67 15.00 -7.49
CA MET A 189 -23.58 13.74 -6.73
C MET A 189 -22.73 12.65 -7.41
N LYS A 190 -21.88 13.02 -8.38
CA LYS A 190 -20.95 12.10 -9.02
C LYS A 190 -19.84 11.69 -8.04
N ASP A 191 -19.69 10.38 -7.83
CA ASP A 191 -18.63 9.75 -7.05
C ASP A 191 -17.44 9.39 -7.96
N ARG A 192 -16.21 9.66 -7.51
CA ARG A 192 -14.97 9.26 -8.18
C ARG A 192 -13.97 8.72 -7.16
N ARG A 193 -13.20 7.71 -7.57
CA ARG A 193 -12.05 7.23 -6.78
C ARG A 193 -10.96 8.30 -6.76
N ILE A 194 -10.28 8.44 -5.62
CA ILE A 194 -9.06 9.23 -5.47
C ILE A 194 -7.91 8.34 -5.02
N ARG A 195 -6.67 8.79 -5.20
CA ARG A 195 -5.48 8.13 -4.66
C ARG A 195 -4.36 9.11 -4.38
N ARG A 196 -3.49 8.75 -3.45
CA ARG A 196 -2.20 9.40 -3.23
C ARG A 196 -1.10 8.51 -3.81
N THR A 197 -0.18 9.09 -4.58
CA THR A 197 0.90 8.32 -5.24
C THR A 197 2.24 9.02 -5.12
N ALA A 198 3.31 8.23 -5.19
CA ALA A 198 4.64 8.77 -5.37
C ALA A 198 4.75 9.53 -6.69
N LYS A 199 5.53 10.62 -6.68
CA LYS A 199 5.85 11.37 -7.90
C LYS A 199 6.54 10.42 -8.87
N GLN A 200 5.80 9.95 -9.88
CA GLN A 200 6.36 9.26 -11.02
C GLN A 200 7.48 10.14 -11.56
N VAL A 201 8.73 9.66 -11.46
CA VAL A 201 9.85 10.28 -12.14
C VAL A 201 9.60 9.99 -13.61
N SER A 202 8.97 10.94 -14.31
CA SER A 202 8.84 10.83 -15.76
C SER A 202 10.25 10.55 -16.29
N PRO A 203 10.48 9.47 -17.06
CA PRO A 203 11.77 9.29 -17.70
C PRO A 203 12.04 10.57 -18.47
N LYS A 204 13.17 11.24 -18.18
CA LYS A 204 13.55 12.49 -18.86
C LYS A 204 13.37 12.21 -20.35
N ARG A 205 12.36 12.85 -20.95
CA ARG A 205 12.14 12.82 -22.39
C ARG A 205 13.49 13.17 -23.00
N LYS A 206 14.15 12.22 -23.65
CA LYS A 206 15.37 12.53 -24.41
C LYS A 206 14.96 13.67 -25.34
N GLU A 207 15.53 14.85 -25.13
CA GLU A 207 15.36 15.96 -26.05
C GLU A 207 15.89 15.46 -27.39
N GLU A 208 14.98 15.07 -28.28
CA GLU A 208 15.28 14.75 -29.66
C GLU A 208 15.76 16.03 -30.32
N GLY A 209 17.08 16.21 -30.41
CA GLY A 209 17.62 17.29 -31.22
C GLY A 209 18.98 17.87 -30.82
N GLN A 210 19.94 17.08 -30.32
CA GLN A 210 21.34 17.49 -30.43
C GLN A 210 22.20 16.30 -30.83
N VAL A 211 22.44 16.18 -32.14
CA VAL A 211 23.36 15.21 -32.73
C VAL A 211 24.77 15.70 -32.41
N ASP A 212 25.29 15.31 -31.25
CA ASP A 212 26.74 15.36 -31.02
C ASP A 212 27.32 13.98 -31.31
N ARG A 213 28.17 13.92 -32.34
CA ARG A 213 28.90 12.72 -32.73
C ARG A 213 30.05 12.52 -31.76
N THR A 214 29.82 11.77 -30.69
CA THR A 214 30.90 11.04 -30.02
C THR A 214 30.48 9.59 -29.82
N MET A 215 31.08 8.71 -30.61
CA MET A 215 31.09 7.28 -30.32
C MET A 215 31.99 7.07 -29.09
N VAL A 216 31.38 6.67 -27.97
CA VAL A 216 32.08 6.04 -26.85
C VAL A 216 31.19 4.90 -26.37
N ASP A 217 31.77 3.70 -26.35
CA ASP A 217 31.14 2.46 -25.91
C ASP A 217 30.49 2.61 -24.52
N ASN A 218 29.23 2.18 -24.39
CA ASN A 218 28.47 2.19 -23.14
C ASN A 218 28.56 0.79 -22.47
N PRO A 219 29.28 0.63 -21.34
CA PRO A 219 29.44 -0.66 -20.67
C PRO A 219 28.28 -1.06 -19.73
N ASN A 220 27.14 -0.36 -19.73
CA ASN A 220 26.08 -0.56 -18.72
C ASN A 220 24.86 -1.40 -19.18
N ALA A 221 25.00 -2.25 -20.20
CA ALA A 221 23.91 -3.16 -20.60
C ALA A 221 23.65 -4.30 -19.59
N ASP A 222 24.54 -4.52 -18.63
CA ASP A 222 24.43 -5.61 -17.64
C ASP A 222 23.55 -5.26 -16.42
N LEU A 223 23.27 -3.98 -16.17
CA LEU A 223 22.51 -3.55 -14.97
C LEU A 223 20.99 -3.74 -15.11
N ASP A 224 20.46 -3.73 -16.34
CA ASP A 224 19.02 -3.92 -16.58
C ASP A 224 18.60 -5.40 -16.49
N VAL A 225 19.54 -6.33 -16.75
CA VAL A 225 19.32 -7.78 -16.60
C VAL A 225 19.32 -8.20 -15.12
N GLU A 226 20.05 -7.50 -14.25
CA GLU A 226 20.05 -7.77 -12.81
C GLU A 226 18.76 -7.34 -12.11
N ALA A 227 18.15 -6.21 -12.52
CA ALA A 227 16.88 -5.75 -11.96
C ALA A 227 15.71 -6.69 -12.29
N GLU A 228 15.67 -7.21 -13.52
CA GLU A 228 14.63 -8.15 -13.97
C GLU A 228 14.81 -9.55 -13.32
N ASN A 229 16.05 -9.98 -13.08
CA ASN A 229 16.34 -11.19 -12.32
C ASN A 229 15.98 -11.05 -10.83
N LEU A 230 16.18 -9.87 -10.22
CA LEU A 230 15.81 -9.62 -8.83
C LEU A 230 14.28 -9.62 -8.62
N ALA A 231 13.52 -9.04 -9.55
CA ALA A 231 12.06 -9.06 -9.53
C ALA A 231 11.49 -10.49 -9.69
N ASN A 232 12.09 -11.30 -10.56
CA ASN A 232 11.73 -12.70 -10.75
C ASN A 232 12.10 -13.56 -9.53
N MET A 233 13.23 -13.27 -8.86
CA MET A 233 13.67 -13.96 -7.65
C MET A 233 12.80 -13.60 -6.43
N LEU A 234 12.36 -12.35 -6.29
CA LEU A 234 11.43 -11.90 -5.25
C LEU A 234 10.03 -12.51 -5.43
N THR A 235 9.57 -12.63 -6.68
CA THR A 235 8.30 -13.29 -7.02
C THR A 235 8.35 -14.81 -6.74
N ALA A 236 9.50 -15.45 -6.96
CA ALA A 236 9.73 -16.85 -6.58
C ALA A 236 9.82 -17.03 -5.05
N ALA A 237 10.44 -16.08 -4.34
CA ALA A 237 10.54 -16.08 -2.89
C ALA A 237 9.17 -15.95 -2.20
N ALA A 238 8.27 -15.10 -2.69
CA ALA A 238 6.90 -14.98 -2.15
C ALA A 238 6.08 -16.28 -2.28
N ARG A 239 6.20 -16.97 -3.43
CA ARG A 239 5.55 -18.29 -3.63
C ARG A 239 6.16 -19.39 -2.76
N THR A 240 7.45 -19.30 -2.50
CA THR A 240 8.16 -20.25 -1.64
C THR A 240 7.92 -19.93 -0.16
N GLY A 241 7.71 -18.67 0.21
CA GLY A 241 7.45 -18.20 1.56
C GLY A 241 6.15 -18.75 2.17
N MET A 242 5.07 -18.84 1.39
CA MET A 242 3.85 -19.53 1.84
C MET A 242 4.06 -21.04 2.07
N LYS A 243 4.92 -21.66 1.25
CA LYS A 243 5.24 -23.09 1.38
C LYS A 243 6.21 -23.34 2.54
N LEU A 244 7.17 -22.45 2.76
CA LEU A 244 8.13 -22.49 3.86
C LEU A 244 7.50 -22.08 5.20
N ALA A 245 6.50 -21.21 5.23
CA ALA A 245 5.72 -20.97 6.44
C ALA A 245 4.90 -22.22 6.82
N ALA A 246 4.33 -22.92 5.83
CA ALA A 246 3.65 -24.20 6.06
C ALA A 246 4.63 -25.35 6.42
N GLU A 247 5.81 -25.40 5.82
CA GLU A 247 6.85 -26.41 6.08
C GLU A 247 7.63 -26.14 7.39
N ALA A 248 7.93 -24.87 7.72
CA ALA A 248 8.57 -24.49 8.99
C ALA A 248 7.65 -24.67 10.21
N VAL A 249 6.32 -24.62 10.01
CA VAL A 249 5.35 -25.04 11.03
C VAL A 249 5.35 -26.56 11.20
N CYS A 250 5.66 -27.34 10.15
CA CYS A 250 5.79 -28.81 10.25
C CYS A 250 7.11 -29.26 10.88
N ASP A 251 8.22 -28.54 10.67
CA ASP A 251 9.55 -28.91 11.20
C ASP A 251 9.79 -28.51 12.67
N PHE A 252 8.88 -27.73 13.29
CA PHE A 252 8.99 -27.28 14.68
C PHE A 252 8.08 -28.01 15.69
N ILE A 253 7.35 -29.03 15.25
CA ILE A 253 6.59 -29.94 16.12
C ILE A 253 7.44 -31.21 16.35
N PRO A 254 7.92 -31.50 17.58
CA PRO A 254 8.50 -32.81 17.89
C PRO A 254 7.47 -33.95 17.86
#